data_AF-A0A1F4X234-F1
#
_entry.id   AF-A0A1F4X234-F1
#
_cell.length_a   1.000
_cell.length_b   1.000
_cell.length_c   1.000
_cell.angle_alpha   90.00
_cell.angle_beta   90.00
_cell.angle_gamma   90.00
#
_symmetry.space_group_name_H-M   'P 1'
#
loop_
_entity.id
_entity.type
_entity.pdbx_description
1 polymer ?
#
loop_
_entity_poly.entity_id
_entity_poly.type
_entity_poly.pdbx_seq_one_letter_code
_entity_poly.pdbx_strand_id
1 'polypeptide(L)'
;MYVTGNSLFDYATIKYAPNGDSLWVRRYHGLANRYDHAKALAVDDSGNVYVTGVIDIVCYDYPYLCYGGDYATIKYAPDGDTLWVRRYNGPGNGPDSALALSVDGSGNLYVTGSSIGSGTSADYTTIKYAPNGDTLWVRRYNGPGNGWDGANTLAVDRRGNVYVTGYSEGDYLTIKYNKFGCAAIAGDVNSDYKSDLSDIMLQINYLFKAGAKPDPFCAGDANADGNVLLPDIVYLINFLFKSGPAPIKSKECCL
;
A
#
# COMPACT_ATOMS: atom_id res chain seq x y z
N MET A 1 -27.57 10.80 20.56
CA MET A 1 -28.27 9.51 20.42
C MET A 1 -27.34 8.45 20.98
N TYR A 2 -27.65 7.90 22.15
CA TYR A 2 -26.83 6.88 22.81
C TYR A 2 -27.24 5.50 22.29
N VAL A 3 -26.32 4.76 21.68
CA VAL A 3 -26.50 3.33 21.41
C VAL A 3 -25.87 2.60 22.58
N THR A 4 -26.71 1.99 23.41
CA THR A 4 -26.34 1.13 24.54
C THR A 4 -26.21 -0.31 24.05
N GLY A 5 -25.00 -0.86 24.06
CA GLY A 5 -24.72 -2.28 23.91
C GLY A 5 -23.35 -2.54 24.52
N ASN A 6 -23.24 -3.51 25.42
CA ASN A 6 -22.02 -3.81 26.16
C ASN A 6 -20.91 -4.34 25.24
N SER A 7 -20.20 -3.48 24.52
CA SER A 7 -18.82 -3.77 24.08
C SER A 7 -17.86 -3.22 25.13
N LEU A 8 -16.77 -3.94 25.37
CA LEU A 8 -15.79 -3.52 26.36
C LEU A 8 -14.89 -2.42 25.80
N PHE A 9 -14.50 -2.51 24.51
CA PHE A 9 -13.76 -1.48 23.80
C PHE A 9 -14.13 -1.48 22.31
N ASP A 10 -14.50 -0.33 21.75
CA ASP A 10 -14.72 -0.13 20.31
C ASP A 10 -13.68 0.82 19.74
N TYR A 11 -13.55 0.86 18.41
CA TYR A 11 -12.83 1.95 17.78
C TYR A 11 -13.57 3.26 18.06
N ALA A 12 -12.83 4.26 18.51
CA ALA A 12 -13.33 5.62 18.67
C ALA A 12 -12.46 6.55 17.83
N THR A 13 -13.07 7.22 16.87
CA THR A 13 -12.41 8.26 16.08
C THR A 13 -13.11 9.57 16.35
N ILE A 14 -12.35 10.57 16.81
CA ILE A 14 -12.89 11.89 17.15
C ILE A 14 -12.09 12.93 16.38
N LYS A 15 -12.80 13.81 15.66
CA LYS A 15 -12.22 14.99 15.04
C LYS A 15 -12.56 16.20 15.89
N TYR A 16 -11.55 17.02 16.16
CA TYR A 16 -11.69 18.28 16.88
C TYR A 16 -11.42 19.46 15.95
N ALA A 17 -12.08 20.59 16.21
CA ALA A 17 -11.74 21.89 15.64
C ALA A 17 -10.47 22.44 16.34
N PRO A 18 -9.79 23.45 15.75
CA PRO A 18 -8.59 24.04 16.35
C PRO A 18 -8.78 24.62 17.75
N ASN A 19 -10.02 25.00 18.09
CA ASN A 19 -10.40 25.49 19.41
C ASN A 19 -10.68 24.36 20.43
N GLY A 20 -10.58 23.09 20.02
CA GLY A 20 -10.83 21.91 20.87
C GLY A 20 -12.26 21.38 20.83
N ASP A 21 -13.19 22.02 20.11
CA ASP A 21 -14.57 21.53 20.01
C ASP A 21 -14.64 20.25 19.17
N SER A 22 -15.47 19.27 19.57
CA SER A 22 -15.66 18.08 18.75
C SER A 22 -16.48 18.41 17.50
N LEU A 23 -15.89 18.15 16.33
CA LEU A 23 -16.57 18.29 15.04
C LEU A 23 -17.41 17.04 14.75
N TRP A 24 -16.84 15.85 14.99
CA TRP A 24 -17.59 14.61 14.89
C TRP A 24 -16.94 13.50 15.74
N VAL A 25 -17.78 12.51 16.07
CA VAL A 25 -17.38 11.26 16.71
C VAL A 25 -17.88 10.11 15.85
N ARG A 26 -17.03 9.12 15.62
CA ARG A 26 -17.37 7.85 14.98
C ARG A 26 -16.93 6.69 15.86
N ARG A 27 -17.81 5.69 15.92
CA ARG A 27 -17.56 4.42 16.60
C ARG A 27 -17.67 3.30 15.57
N TYR A 28 -16.74 2.36 15.62
CA TYR A 28 -16.82 1.15 14.81
C TYR A 28 -16.67 -0.05 15.74
N HIS A 29 -17.65 -0.95 15.64
CA HIS A 29 -17.70 -2.21 16.35
C HIS A 29 -17.46 -3.34 15.34
N GLY A 30 -16.62 -4.29 15.72
CA GLY A 30 -16.34 -5.50 14.96
C GLY A 30 -17.53 -6.47 14.92
N LEU A 31 -17.27 -7.69 14.43
CA LEU A 31 -18.29 -8.74 14.41
C LEU A 31 -18.59 -9.28 15.80
N ALA A 32 -17.63 -9.19 16.71
CA ALA A 32 -17.80 -9.52 18.10
C ALA A 32 -18.12 -8.27 18.91
N ASN A 33 -19.07 -8.38 19.85
CA ASN A 33 -19.25 -7.38 20.91
C ASN A 33 -18.14 -7.50 21.96
N ARG A 34 -16.87 -7.44 21.54
CA ARG A 34 -15.69 -7.63 22.39
C ARG A 34 -14.67 -6.50 22.22
N TYR A 35 -13.37 -6.79 22.27
CA TYR A 35 -12.30 -5.80 22.35
C TYR A 35 -11.82 -5.41 20.95
N ASP A 36 -12.26 -4.25 20.47
CA ASP A 36 -11.75 -3.66 19.23
C ASP A 36 -10.77 -2.54 19.56
N HIS A 37 -9.52 -2.71 19.15
CA HIS A 37 -8.45 -1.76 19.44
C HIS A 37 -7.95 -1.09 18.17
N ALA A 38 -8.28 0.18 17.99
CA ALA A 38 -7.61 1.04 17.02
C ALA A 38 -6.14 1.22 17.44
N LYS A 39 -5.21 1.04 16.51
CA LYS A 39 -3.76 1.12 16.75
C LYS A 39 -3.08 2.28 16.03
N ALA A 40 -3.55 2.62 14.83
CA ALA A 40 -2.99 3.70 14.05
C ALA A 40 -4.05 4.46 13.24
N LEU A 41 -3.72 5.70 12.93
CA LEU A 41 -4.55 6.67 12.23
C LEU A 41 -3.66 7.51 11.30
N ALA A 42 -4.18 7.88 10.13
CA ALA A 42 -3.58 8.92 9.28
C ALA A 42 -4.67 9.70 8.55
N VAL A 43 -4.28 10.84 8.00
CA VAL A 43 -5.14 11.74 7.23
C VAL A 43 -4.46 12.04 5.90
N ASP A 44 -5.20 11.99 4.80
CA ASP A 44 -4.67 12.41 3.49
C ASP A 44 -4.89 13.91 3.23
N ASP A 45 -4.31 14.42 2.15
CA ASP A 45 -4.39 15.84 1.78
C ASP A 45 -5.83 16.31 1.44
N SER A 46 -6.73 15.37 1.15
CA SER A 46 -8.16 15.66 0.96
C SER A 46 -8.94 15.68 2.27
N GLY A 47 -8.29 15.38 3.40
CA GLY A 47 -8.88 15.34 4.73
C GLY A 47 -9.62 14.04 5.04
N ASN A 48 -9.48 12.99 4.22
CA ASN A 48 -10.02 11.68 4.57
C ASN A 48 -9.20 11.07 5.69
N VAL A 49 -9.87 10.40 6.62
CA VAL A 49 -9.26 9.79 7.80
C VAL A 49 -9.23 8.28 7.63
N TYR A 50 -8.07 7.68 7.88
CA TYR A 50 -7.89 6.23 7.84
C TYR A 50 -7.56 5.75 9.25
N VAL A 51 -8.18 4.67 9.69
CA VAL A 51 -7.96 4.08 11.01
C VAL A 51 -7.78 2.58 10.84
N THR A 52 -6.77 2.00 11.48
CA THR A 52 -6.54 0.55 11.48
C THR A 52 -6.28 0.00 12.88
N GLY A 53 -6.41 -1.31 13.03
CA GLY A 53 -6.06 -2.02 14.24
C GLY A 53 -6.56 -3.46 14.20
N VAL A 54 -6.91 -3.99 15.37
CA VAL A 54 -7.48 -5.33 15.53
C VAL A 54 -8.94 -5.24 15.94
N ILE A 55 -9.78 -6.11 15.39
CA ILE A 55 -11.14 -6.36 15.88
C ILE A 55 -11.26 -7.79 16.34
N ASP A 56 -11.96 -8.03 17.44
CA ASP A 56 -12.20 -9.39 17.89
C ASP A 56 -13.20 -10.10 16.96
N ILE A 57 -12.98 -11.40 16.74
CA ILE A 57 -13.92 -12.27 16.02
C ILE A 57 -14.71 -13.15 16.99
N VAL A 58 -15.99 -13.40 16.68
CA VAL A 58 -16.81 -14.37 17.42
C VAL A 58 -16.49 -15.76 16.90
N CYS A 59 -16.05 -16.67 17.78
CA CYS A 59 -16.06 -18.10 17.47
C CYS A 59 -17.17 -18.80 18.27
N TYR A 60 -17.81 -19.78 17.62
CA TYR A 60 -18.95 -20.54 18.15
C TYR A 60 -18.57 -21.76 18.99
N ASP A 61 -17.27 -22.06 19.15
CA ASP A 61 -16.79 -23.26 19.87
C ASP A 61 -16.41 -22.96 21.33
N TYR A 62 -17.41 -23.07 22.20
CA TYR A 62 -17.21 -23.20 23.64
C TYR A 62 -16.64 -24.61 23.96
N PRO A 63 -15.59 -24.77 24.81
CA PRO A 63 -15.21 -23.92 25.93
C PRO A 63 -13.87 -23.16 25.79
N TYR A 64 -13.32 -22.99 24.59
CA TYR A 64 -12.02 -22.33 24.43
C TYR A 64 -12.14 -20.82 24.24
N LEU A 65 -11.33 -20.05 24.98
CA LEU A 65 -11.19 -18.61 24.82
C LEU A 65 -10.64 -18.29 23.44
N CYS A 66 -11.42 -17.62 22.60
CA CYS A 66 -10.93 -17.05 21.35
C CYS A 66 -9.95 -15.93 21.65
N TYR A 67 -8.67 -16.19 21.42
CA TYR A 67 -7.59 -15.19 21.39
C TYR A 67 -7.35 -14.74 19.95
N GLY A 68 -8.39 -14.40 19.20
CA GLY A 68 -8.29 -14.11 17.78
C GLY A 68 -8.99 -12.82 17.41
N GLY A 69 -8.26 -11.93 16.78
CA GLY A 69 -8.82 -10.77 16.09
C GLY A 69 -8.31 -10.72 14.65
N ASP A 70 -9.05 -10.04 13.80
CA ASP A 70 -8.67 -9.77 12.41
C ASP A 70 -8.21 -8.31 12.28
N TYR A 71 -7.49 -7.98 11.21
CA TYR A 71 -7.27 -6.58 10.87
C TYR A 71 -8.63 -5.94 10.59
N ALA A 72 -8.85 -4.72 11.07
CA ALA A 72 -9.89 -3.85 10.55
C ALA A 72 -9.29 -2.52 10.14
N THR A 73 -9.67 -2.03 8.98
CA THR A 73 -9.27 -0.73 8.46
C THR A 73 -10.49 0.00 7.94
N ILE A 74 -10.65 1.25 8.36
CA ILE A 74 -11.80 2.09 8.02
C ILE A 74 -11.28 3.37 7.39
N LYS A 75 -11.97 3.84 6.35
CA LYS A 75 -11.81 5.18 5.79
C LYS A 75 -13.06 6.00 6.04
N TYR A 76 -12.87 7.20 6.56
CA TYR A 76 -13.91 8.22 6.73
C TYR A 76 -13.65 9.40 5.79
N ALA A 77 -14.71 9.99 5.27
CA ALA A 77 -14.70 11.30 4.62
C ALA A 77 -14.42 12.41 5.64
N PRO A 78 -14.09 13.64 5.21
CA PRO A 78 -13.73 14.74 6.11
C PRO A 78 -14.82 15.14 7.12
N ASP A 79 -16.08 14.90 6.77
CA ASP A 79 -17.28 15.10 7.60
C ASP A 79 -17.57 13.92 8.55
N GLY A 80 -16.78 12.85 8.46
CA GLY A 80 -16.87 11.65 9.28
C GLY A 80 -17.67 10.51 8.64
N ASP A 81 -18.22 10.68 7.43
CA ASP A 81 -18.98 9.60 6.80
C ASP A 81 -18.09 8.42 6.43
N THR A 82 -18.53 7.20 6.74
CA THR A 82 -17.75 5.99 6.43
C THR A 82 -17.76 5.76 4.92
N LEU A 83 -16.60 5.87 4.28
CA LEU A 83 -16.43 5.61 2.86
C LEU A 83 -16.26 4.11 2.59
N TRP A 84 -15.46 3.42 3.40
CA TRP A 84 -15.34 1.97 3.34
C TRP A 84 -14.77 1.37 4.62
N VAL A 85 -15.00 0.07 4.79
CA VAL A 85 -14.40 -0.79 5.81
C VAL A 85 -13.78 -2.00 5.12
N ARG A 86 -12.59 -2.40 5.55
CA ARG A 86 -11.89 -3.61 5.10
C ARG A 86 -11.41 -4.41 6.29
N ARG A 87 -11.52 -5.72 6.16
CA ARG A 87 -10.97 -6.68 7.10
C ARG A 87 -10.00 -7.60 6.39
N TYR A 88 -9.05 -8.12 7.15
CA TYR A 88 -8.13 -9.12 6.64
C TYR A 88 -7.95 -10.21 7.69
N ASN A 89 -8.30 -11.43 7.27
CA ASN A 89 -8.05 -12.69 7.97
C ASN A 89 -7.00 -13.45 7.14
N GLY A 90 -5.86 -13.69 7.75
CA GLY A 90 -4.68 -14.28 7.16
C GLY A 90 -4.85 -15.74 6.75
N PRO A 91 -3.88 -16.30 6.01
CA PRO A 91 -3.95 -17.66 5.50
C PRO A 91 -3.97 -18.73 6.60
N GLY A 92 -3.48 -18.42 7.80
CA GLY A 92 -3.54 -19.32 8.95
C GLY A 92 -4.91 -19.36 9.64
N ASN A 93 -5.86 -18.48 9.27
CA ASN A 93 -7.14 -18.29 9.98
C ASN A 93 -6.98 -18.10 11.50
N GLY A 94 -5.86 -17.49 11.89
CA GLY A 94 -5.49 -17.23 13.26
C GLY A 94 -5.50 -15.73 13.58
N PRO A 95 -4.95 -15.32 14.73
CA PRO A 95 -4.98 -13.93 15.14
C PRO A 95 -4.11 -13.04 14.24
N ASP A 96 -4.70 -11.95 13.76
CA ASP A 96 -4.07 -10.95 12.92
C ASP A 96 -4.23 -9.55 13.56
N SER A 97 -3.10 -8.86 13.76
CA SER A 97 -3.09 -7.52 14.34
C SER A 97 -2.42 -6.51 13.42
N ALA A 98 -3.17 -5.49 12.97
CA ALA A 98 -2.61 -4.32 12.29
C ALA A 98 -2.05 -3.35 13.33
N LEU A 99 -0.84 -2.84 13.09
CA LEU A 99 -0.13 -1.97 14.04
C LEU A 99 0.15 -0.57 13.48
N ALA A 100 0.38 -0.44 12.17
CA ALA A 100 0.70 0.85 11.56
C ALA A 100 0.09 0.99 10.17
N LEU A 101 -0.07 2.24 9.74
CA LEU A 101 -0.51 2.58 8.39
C LEU A 101 0.20 3.82 7.86
N SER A 102 0.22 3.99 6.54
CA SER A 102 0.62 5.24 5.86
C SER A 102 -0.20 5.40 4.58
N VAL A 103 -0.42 6.64 4.17
CA VAL A 103 -1.09 6.98 2.91
C VAL A 103 -0.08 7.65 1.97
N ASP A 104 -0.09 7.30 0.68
CA ASP A 104 0.73 7.99 -0.32
C ASP A 104 0.01 9.18 -0.97
N GLY A 105 0.74 10.00 -1.72
CA GLY A 105 0.17 11.18 -2.41
C GLY A 105 -0.84 10.84 -3.51
N SER A 106 -1.04 9.56 -3.85
CA SER A 106 -2.10 9.10 -4.75
C SER A 106 -3.32 8.57 -4.01
N GLY A 107 -3.34 8.66 -2.66
CA GLY A 107 -4.41 8.18 -1.81
C GLY A 107 -4.44 6.66 -1.61
N ASN A 108 -3.38 5.93 -1.98
CA ASN A 108 -3.29 4.52 -1.63
C ASN A 108 -2.91 4.38 -0.16
N LEU A 109 -3.59 3.47 0.53
CA LEU A 109 -3.30 3.15 1.92
C LEU A 109 -2.40 1.91 2.00
N TYR A 110 -1.41 1.95 2.87
CA TYR A 110 -0.56 0.83 3.24
C TYR A 110 -0.79 0.54 4.72
N VAL A 111 -1.05 -0.72 5.05
CA VAL A 111 -1.27 -1.19 6.43
C VAL A 111 -0.29 -2.31 6.71
N THR A 112 0.35 -2.32 7.88
CA THR A 112 1.25 -3.40 8.29
C THR A 112 0.98 -3.89 9.70
N GLY A 113 1.44 -5.09 9.99
CA GLY A 113 1.37 -5.72 11.30
C GLY A 113 1.83 -7.17 11.25
N SER A 114 1.26 -8.00 12.13
CA SER A 114 1.52 -9.44 12.21
C SER A 114 0.28 -10.26 11.87
N SER A 115 0.43 -11.41 11.23
CA SER A 115 -0.68 -12.31 10.90
C SER A 115 -0.24 -13.77 10.87
N ILE A 116 -1.05 -14.70 11.36
CA ILE A 116 -0.68 -16.13 11.37
C ILE A 116 -0.59 -16.70 9.95
N GLY A 117 0.54 -17.36 9.66
CA GLY A 117 0.76 -18.03 8.39
C GLY A 117 0.22 -19.46 8.35
N SER A 118 0.11 -20.01 7.14
CA SER A 118 -0.29 -21.42 6.97
C SER A 118 0.90 -22.32 7.30
N GLY A 119 0.91 -22.88 8.51
CA GLY A 119 2.00 -23.75 8.98
C GLY A 119 3.25 -23.01 9.48
N THR A 120 3.14 -21.70 9.71
CA THR A 120 4.17 -20.86 10.35
C THR A 120 3.54 -20.12 11.53
N SER A 121 4.37 -19.43 12.32
CA SER A 121 3.86 -18.55 13.39
C SER A 121 3.33 -17.23 12.80
N ALA A 122 3.32 -16.15 13.59
CA ALA A 122 2.98 -14.83 13.08
C ALA A 122 4.05 -14.36 12.08
N ASP A 123 3.63 -13.97 10.88
CA ASP A 123 4.49 -13.39 9.86
C ASP A 123 4.20 -11.88 9.72
N TYR A 124 5.16 -11.13 9.17
CA TYR A 124 4.88 -9.76 8.72
C TYR A 124 3.77 -9.83 7.68
N THR A 125 2.81 -8.92 7.76
CA THR A 125 1.82 -8.77 6.71
C THR A 125 1.63 -7.29 6.42
N THR A 126 1.82 -6.93 5.15
CA THR A 126 1.58 -5.59 4.64
C THR A 126 0.56 -5.65 3.52
N ILE A 127 -0.44 -4.77 3.57
CA ILE A 127 -1.53 -4.70 2.61
C ILE A 127 -1.54 -3.31 2.00
N LYS A 128 -1.68 -3.24 0.67
CA LYS A 128 -1.97 -2.00 -0.04
C LYS A 128 -3.41 -1.97 -0.51
N TYR A 129 -4.13 -0.91 -0.18
CA TYR A 129 -5.46 -0.62 -0.68
C TYR A 129 -5.44 0.57 -1.64
N ALA A 130 -6.25 0.49 -2.70
CA ALA A 130 -6.58 1.63 -3.56
C ALA A 130 -7.46 2.64 -2.80
N PRO A 131 -7.61 3.88 -3.29
CA PRO A 131 -8.43 4.90 -2.61
C PRO A 131 -9.89 4.51 -2.36
N ASN A 132 -10.44 3.64 -3.21
CA ASN A 132 -11.79 3.06 -3.12
C ASN A 132 -11.89 1.85 -2.16
N GLY A 133 -10.77 1.43 -1.56
CA GLY A 133 -10.67 0.31 -0.63
C GLY A 133 -10.37 -1.04 -1.29
N ASP A 134 -10.19 -1.12 -2.60
CA ASP A 134 -9.82 -2.38 -3.25
C ASP A 134 -8.41 -2.82 -2.86
N THR A 135 -8.22 -4.09 -2.55
CA THR A 135 -6.90 -4.64 -2.24
C THR A 135 -6.07 -4.69 -3.52
N LEU A 136 -5.00 -3.89 -3.59
CA LEU A 136 -4.05 -3.90 -4.70
C LEU A 136 -3.03 -5.02 -4.55
N TRP A 137 -2.52 -5.24 -3.34
CA TRP A 137 -1.68 -6.39 -3.02
C TRP A 137 -1.64 -6.67 -1.53
N VAL A 138 -1.28 -7.92 -1.22
CA VAL A 138 -0.84 -8.37 0.10
C VAL A 138 0.58 -8.90 -0.04
N ARG A 139 1.44 -8.57 0.92
CA ARG A 139 2.81 -9.06 1.01
C ARG A 139 3.06 -9.57 2.41
N ARG A 140 3.63 -10.77 2.49
CA ARG A 140 4.02 -11.40 3.74
C ARG A 140 5.52 -11.59 3.79
N TYR A 141 6.07 -11.61 4.98
CA TYR A 141 7.44 -12.04 5.20
C TYR A 141 7.50 -12.95 6.42
N ASN A 142 7.97 -14.16 6.16
CA ASN A 142 8.29 -15.19 7.13
C ASN A 142 9.82 -15.29 7.17
N GLY A 143 10.38 -15.05 8.35
CA GLY A 143 11.81 -15.14 8.62
C GLY A 143 12.33 -16.57 8.45
N PRO A 144 13.64 -16.75 8.29
CA PRO A 144 14.25 -18.07 8.08
C PRO A 144 14.00 -19.04 9.24
N GLY A 145 13.70 -18.53 10.44
CA GLY A 145 13.36 -19.33 11.62
C GLY A 145 11.95 -19.91 11.62
N ASN A 146 11.05 -19.48 10.72
CA ASN A 146 9.61 -19.81 10.77
C ASN A 146 8.91 -19.46 12.11
N GLY A 147 9.53 -18.54 12.84
CA GLY A 147 9.16 -18.13 14.19
C GLY A 147 8.26 -16.90 14.19
N TRP A 148 8.26 -16.16 15.29
CA TRP A 148 7.42 -14.95 15.43
C TRP A 148 8.07 -13.74 14.75
N ASP A 149 7.43 -13.27 13.68
CA ASP A 149 7.80 -12.09 12.94
C ASP A 149 6.66 -11.06 12.96
N GLY A 150 6.91 -9.90 13.56
CA GLY A 150 5.93 -8.81 13.64
C GLY A 150 6.45 -7.51 13.07
N ALA A 151 5.75 -6.96 12.09
CA ALA A 151 5.98 -5.59 11.63
C ALA A 151 5.36 -4.59 12.62
N ASN A 152 6.15 -3.61 13.07
CA ASN A 152 5.69 -2.59 14.02
C ASN A 152 5.36 -1.26 13.33
N THR A 153 6.02 -0.96 12.22
CA THR A 153 5.88 0.34 11.54
C THR A 153 6.18 0.24 10.05
N LEU A 154 5.73 1.24 9.31
CA LEU A 154 6.03 1.41 7.89
C LEU A 154 6.21 2.89 7.52
N ALA A 155 6.99 3.14 6.47
CA ALA A 155 7.12 4.45 5.84
C ALA A 155 7.02 4.30 4.32
N VAL A 156 6.45 5.31 3.65
CA VAL A 156 6.34 5.34 2.19
C VAL A 156 7.07 6.57 1.67
N ASP A 157 7.97 6.39 0.71
CA ASP A 157 8.67 7.51 0.08
C ASP A 157 7.84 8.13 -1.06
N ARG A 158 8.29 9.29 -1.57
CA ARG A 158 7.63 9.97 -2.71
C ARG A 158 7.63 9.16 -4.01
N ARG A 159 8.49 8.14 -4.13
CA ARG A 159 8.55 7.23 -5.28
C ARG A 159 7.59 6.04 -5.10
N GLY A 160 6.88 5.97 -3.97
CA GLY A 160 5.95 4.88 -3.65
C GLY A 160 6.65 3.61 -3.17
N ASN A 161 7.92 3.68 -2.79
CA ASN A 161 8.58 2.57 -2.11
C ASN A 161 8.10 2.50 -0.66
N VAL A 162 7.79 1.29 -0.21
CA VAL A 162 7.32 1.03 1.15
C VAL A 162 8.44 0.37 1.94
N TYR A 163 8.79 0.95 3.08
CA TYR A 163 9.78 0.41 4.01
C TYR A 163 9.04 -0.07 5.25
N VAL A 164 9.19 -1.35 5.60
CA VAL A 164 8.49 -1.98 6.74
C VAL A 164 9.53 -2.56 7.68
N THR A 165 9.38 -2.33 8.99
CA THR A 165 10.31 -2.88 9.99
C THR A 165 9.62 -3.32 11.27
N GLY A 166 10.32 -4.15 12.04
CA GLY A 166 9.85 -4.74 13.29
C GLY A 166 10.85 -5.77 13.82
N TYR A 167 10.34 -6.82 14.47
CA TYR A 167 11.15 -7.89 15.03
C TYR A 167 10.96 -9.19 14.25
N SER A 168 11.99 -10.00 14.13
CA SER A 168 11.95 -11.37 13.62
C SER A 168 12.70 -12.25 14.62
N GLU A 169 12.31 -13.50 14.82
CA GLU A 169 12.99 -14.37 15.80
C GLU A 169 14.48 -14.53 15.44
N GLY A 170 15.33 -13.81 16.18
CA GLY A 170 16.79 -13.76 16.00
C GLY A 170 17.36 -12.55 15.24
N ASP A 171 16.54 -11.61 14.73
CA ASP A 171 17.03 -10.44 13.97
C ASP A 171 16.02 -9.25 13.94
N TYR A 172 16.44 -8.09 13.40
CA TYR A 172 15.58 -6.98 13.00
C TYR A 172 15.62 -6.82 11.49
N LEU A 173 14.45 -6.76 10.84
CA LEU A 173 14.38 -6.67 9.38
C LEU A 173 13.76 -5.36 8.92
N THR A 174 14.32 -4.79 7.84
CA THR A 174 13.65 -3.76 7.04
C THR A 174 13.39 -4.30 5.64
N ILE A 175 12.11 -4.38 5.25
CA ILE A 175 11.69 -4.82 3.92
C ILE A 175 11.34 -3.60 3.08
N LYS A 176 11.89 -3.52 1.87
CA LYS A 176 11.46 -2.55 0.86
C LYS A 176 10.51 -3.22 -0.13
N TYR A 177 9.22 -2.88 -0.10
CA TYR A 177 8.31 -3.22 -1.20
C TYR A 177 8.40 -2.13 -2.26
N ASN A 178 8.95 -2.46 -3.41
CA ASN A 178 8.86 -1.60 -4.59
C ASN A 178 7.44 -1.66 -5.15
N LYS A 179 6.95 -0.56 -5.74
CA LYS A 179 5.70 -0.49 -6.49
C LYS A 179 5.78 -1.43 -7.71
N PHE A 180 5.58 -2.73 -7.50
CA PHE A 180 5.47 -3.68 -8.61
C PHE A 180 4.17 -3.40 -9.35
N GLY A 181 4.32 -2.82 -10.52
CA GLY A 181 3.26 -2.42 -11.42
C GLY A 181 3.75 -1.42 -12.45
N CYS A 182 4.52 -0.39 -12.06
CA CYS A 182 5.08 0.59 -12.99
C CYS A 182 6.46 1.06 -12.50
N ALA A 183 7.51 0.69 -13.21
CA ALA A 183 8.91 0.97 -12.90
C ALA A 183 9.42 2.27 -13.51
N ALA A 184 8.90 2.71 -14.66
CA ALA A 184 9.28 3.97 -15.32
C ALA A 184 8.14 4.58 -16.17
N ILE A 185 8.38 5.78 -16.71
CA ILE A 185 7.54 6.40 -17.74
C ILE A 185 8.04 5.87 -19.10
N ALA A 186 7.13 5.45 -19.99
CA ALA A 186 7.52 5.06 -21.33
C ALA A 186 8.16 6.26 -22.05
N GLY A 187 9.33 6.07 -22.66
CA GLY A 187 10.07 7.17 -23.30
C GLY A 187 10.94 8.03 -22.39
N ASP A 188 10.94 7.81 -21.07
CA ASP A 188 11.86 8.44 -20.10
C ASP A 188 12.98 7.45 -19.77
N VAL A 189 14.06 7.53 -20.54
CA VAL A 189 15.19 6.59 -20.52
C VAL A 189 16.20 6.99 -19.46
N ASN A 190 16.30 8.29 -19.15
CA ASN A 190 17.24 8.82 -18.17
C ASN A 190 16.66 8.81 -16.72
N SER A 191 15.37 8.47 -16.55
CA SER A 191 14.64 8.43 -15.28
C SER A 191 14.49 9.79 -14.57
N ASP A 192 14.42 10.89 -15.33
CA ASP A 192 14.23 12.25 -14.81
C ASP A 192 12.76 12.70 -14.75
N TYR A 193 11.85 11.78 -15.06
CA TYR A 193 10.39 11.95 -15.10
C TYR A 193 9.88 12.78 -16.28
N LYS A 194 10.69 12.95 -17.33
CA LYS A 194 10.30 13.61 -18.58
C LYS A 194 10.69 12.71 -19.75
N SER A 195 9.92 12.80 -20.83
CA SER A 195 10.29 12.20 -22.11
C SER A 195 10.66 13.33 -23.04
N ASP A 196 11.95 13.62 -23.18
CA ASP A 196 12.47 14.75 -23.92
C ASP A 196 13.67 14.40 -24.83
N LEU A 197 14.36 15.43 -25.34
CA LEU A 197 15.47 15.24 -26.26
C LEU A 197 16.63 14.44 -25.64
N SER A 198 16.81 14.51 -24.32
CA SER A 198 17.87 13.79 -23.63
C SER A 198 17.64 12.27 -23.65
N ASP A 199 16.39 11.82 -23.63
CA ASP A 199 16.02 10.40 -23.75
C ASP A 199 16.28 9.87 -25.15
N ILE A 200 15.95 10.68 -26.16
CA ILE A 200 16.28 10.37 -27.56
C ILE A 200 17.79 10.20 -27.71
N MET A 201 18.58 11.09 -27.11
CA MET A 201 20.04 11.00 -27.15
C MET A 201 20.56 9.72 -26.50
N LEU A 202 19.96 9.27 -25.39
CA LEU A 202 20.32 8.00 -24.76
C LEU A 202 19.93 6.79 -25.62
N GLN A 203 18.76 6.78 -26.25
CA GLN A 203 18.37 5.70 -27.16
C GLN A 203 19.30 5.63 -28.39
N ILE A 204 19.69 6.78 -28.95
CA ILE A 204 20.66 6.83 -30.05
C ILE A 204 22.00 6.24 -29.60
N ASN A 205 22.47 6.59 -28.40
CA ASN A 205 23.72 6.06 -27.87
C ASN A 205 23.63 4.54 -27.65
N TYR A 206 22.52 4.04 -27.12
CA TYR A 206 22.26 2.62 -26.95
C TYR A 206 22.29 1.87 -28.30
N LEU A 207 21.53 2.33 -29.30
CA LEU A 207 21.40 1.63 -30.58
C LEU A 207 22.64 1.72 -31.47
N PHE A 208 23.36 2.84 -31.43
CA PHE A 208 24.39 3.14 -32.44
C PHE A 208 25.79 3.36 -31.86
N LYS A 209 25.95 3.50 -30.54
CA LYS A 209 27.24 3.86 -29.92
C LYS A 209 27.63 2.98 -28.74
N ALA A 210 27.09 1.76 -28.66
CA ALA A 210 27.33 0.83 -27.56
C ALA A 210 27.03 1.42 -26.16
N GLY A 211 26.03 2.32 -26.09
CA GLY A 211 25.52 2.86 -24.84
C GLY A 211 24.82 1.80 -23.99
N ALA A 212 24.58 2.14 -22.72
CA ALA A 212 23.89 1.24 -21.81
C ALA A 212 22.45 0.93 -22.31
N LYS A 213 22.02 -0.32 -22.09
CA LYS A 213 20.63 -0.73 -22.30
C LYS A 213 19.71 0.06 -21.36
N PRO A 214 18.52 0.52 -21.83
CA PRO A 214 17.51 1.10 -20.94
C PRO A 214 17.14 0.15 -19.80
N ASP A 215 17.02 0.70 -18.60
CA ASP A 215 16.63 -0.02 -17.39
C ASP A 215 15.60 0.82 -16.59
N PRO A 216 14.32 0.41 -16.54
CA PRO A 216 13.75 -0.81 -17.11
C PRO A 216 13.74 -0.77 -18.64
N PHE A 217 13.77 -1.94 -19.30
CA PHE A 217 13.85 -2.02 -20.77
C PHE A 217 12.70 -1.29 -21.47
N CYS A 218 11.51 -1.32 -20.87
CA CYS A 218 10.32 -0.65 -21.39
C CYS A 218 10.44 0.88 -21.44
N ALA A 219 11.39 1.49 -20.73
CA ALA A 219 11.62 2.94 -20.80
C ALA A 219 12.08 3.36 -22.20
N GLY A 220 12.74 2.46 -22.92
CA GLY A 220 13.15 2.66 -24.31
C GLY A 220 12.08 2.30 -25.35
N ASP A 221 11.07 1.52 -24.99
CA ASP A 221 10.04 0.99 -25.90
C ASP A 221 8.85 1.96 -25.93
N ALA A 222 9.01 3.05 -26.68
CA ALA A 222 8.06 4.15 -26.69
C ALA A 222 6.77 3.81 -27.45
N ASN A 223 6.84 2.88 -28.41
CA ASN A 223 5.69 2.43 -29.19
C ASN A 223 5.03 1.15 -28.62
N ALA A 224 5.56 0.58 -27.54
CA ALA A 224 5.12 -0.64 -26.88
C ALA A 224 5.07 -1.88 -27.80
N ASP A 225 5.98 -1.98 -28.76
CA ASP A 225 6.09 -3.14 -29.66
C ASP A 225 6.93 -4.29 -29.06
N GLY A 226 7.49 -4.09 -27.88
CA GLY A 226 8.30 -5.07 -27.15
C GLY A 226 9.79 -5.01 -27.48
N ASN A 227 10.21 -4.11 -28.37
CA ASN A 227 11.60 -3.90 -28.73
C ASN A 227 11.99 -2.43 -28.50
N VAL A 228 13.29 -2.18 -28.35
CA VAL A 228 13.84 -0.82 -28.35
C VAL A 228 14.69 -0.70 -29.59
N LEU A 229 14.16 -0.02 -30.62
CA LEU A 229 14.72 0.09 -31.95
C LEU A 229 14.56 1.53 -32.49
N LEU A 230 14.98 1.75 -33.74
CA LEU A 230 14.82 3.06 -34.40
C LEU A 230 13.36 3.57 -34.44
N PRO A 231 12.31 2.73 -34.58
CA PRO A 231 10.92 3.17 -34.48
C PRO A 231 10.58 3.88 -33.17
N ASP A 232 11.18 3.51 -32.04
CA ASP A 232 10.95 4.17 -30.75
C ASP A 232 11.50 5.59 -30.72
N ILE A 233 12.70 5.78 -31.28
CA ILE A 233 13.28 7.11 -31.48
C ILE A 233 12.37 7.95 -32.38
N VAL A 234 11.89 7.38 -33.48
CA VAL A 234 10.97 8.07 -34.40
C VAL A 234 9.66 8.43 -33.69
N TYR A 235 9.16 7.55 -32.84
CA TYR A 235 7.96 7.79 -32.03
C TYR A 235 8.15 8.99 -31.10
N LEU A 236 9.26 9.03 -30.34
CA LEU A 236 9.58 10.14 -29.45
C LEU A 236 9.77 11.47 -30.20
N ILE A 237 10.42 11.44 -31.37
CA ILE A 237 10.54 12.65 -32.22
C ILE A 237 9.17 13.16 -32.67
N ASN A 238 8.27 12.26 -33.08
CA ASN A 238 6.93 12.65 -33.50
C ASN A 238 6.12 13.21 -32.33
N PHE A 239 6.21 12.59 -31.16
CA PHE A 239 5.60 13.09 -29.92
C PHE A 239 6.09 14.50 -29.58
N LEU A 240 7.40 14.72 -29.56
CA LEU A 240 8.00 15.98 -29.13
C LEU A 240 7.84 17.13 -30.14
N PHE A 241 7.95 16.84 -31.44
CA PHE A 241 8.12 17.88 -32.45
C PHE A 241 7.02 17.91 -33.51
N LYS A 242 6.12 16.91 -33.55
CA LYS A 242 5.08 16.80 -34.59
C LYS A 242 3.68 16.56 -34.04
N SER A 243 3.46 16.87 -32.76
CA SER A 243 2.16 16.67 -32.09
C SER A 243 1.65 15.22 -32.18
N GLY A 244 2.57 14.26 -32.19
CA GLY A 244 2.26 12.84 -32.13
C GLY A 244 1.71 12.41 -30.77
N PRO A 245 1.18 11.19 -30.66
CA PRO A 245 0.71 10.62 -29.39
C PRO A 245 1.84 10.50 -28.36
N ALA A 246 1.49 10.54 -27.07
CA ALA A 246 2.42 10.26 -25.98
C ALA A 246 2.89 8.80 -26.00
N PRO A 247 4.10 8.50 -25.48
CA PRO A 247 4.61 7.13 -25.39
C PRO A 247 3.62 6.16 -24.74
N ILE A 248 3.57 4.93 -25.28
CA ILE A 248 2.53 3.97 -24.92
C ILE A 248 2.89 3.26 -23.62
N LYS A 249 1.96 3.30 -22.66
CA LYS A 249 2.13 2.62 -21.37
C LYS A 249 2.13 1.11 -21.54
N SER A 250 3.08 0.44 -20.88
CA SER A 250 3.16 -1.02 -20.81
C SER A 250 2.88 -1.52 -19.38
N LYS A 251 2.85 -2.85 -19.18
CA LYS A 251 2.70 -3.44 -17.83
C LYS A 251 3.86 -3.12 -16.89
N GLU A 252 5.01 -2.68 -17.41
CA GLU A 252 6.20 -2.35 -16.61
C GLU A 252 6.49 -0.84 -16.65
N CYS A 253 6.16 -0.13 -17.72
CA CYS A 253 6.29 1.32 -17.83
C CYS A 253 4.91 1.98 -17.95
N CYS A 254 4.24 2.16 -16.81
CA CYS A 254 2.89 2.72 -16.74
C CYS A 254 2.73 3.92 -15.79
N LEU A 255 3.85 4.52 -15.35
CA LEU A 255 3.81 5.76 -14.58
C LEU A 255 3.14 6.89 -15.39
#